data_AF-A0A0G0M481-F1
#
_entry.id   AF-A0A0G0M481-F1
#
_cell.length_a   1.000
_cell.length_b   1.000
_cell.length_c   1.000
_cell.angle_alpha   90.00
_cell.angle_beta   90.00
_cell.angle_gamma   90.00
#
_symmetry.space_group_name_H-M   'P 1'
#
loop_
_entity.id
_entity.type
_entity.pdbx_description
1 polymer ?
#
loop_
_entity_poly.entity_id
_entity_poly.type
_entity_poly.pdbx_seq_one_letter_code
_entity_poly.pdbx_strand_id
1 'polypeptide(L)'
;MREVKGDFSYAPEEVKDEWMDLMTDISNASLKVERKKWEHFRPDFLDTQSRNYDAQQVLKSMSERRILYQQSKIEQMEGHIKIKTDMPITVIPIGDIHLGSVYHNHELFQKHITTIMETPGVYVLFLGNEVDNAIPAKFPANLLANSIPPQEQFKIMQYYIKMLDKDNRVLGAVVSDCHQGWSWSVAGIDGHELLYGYKGRKFPVLENGGLLHLFVGKGRNVQDYNIGLWHKQGPFNSRFNPEHALRQNRRLYHESKTDAEIGAHYHNTTASASYEGTKTEMRPVHWIRVGTYKGVPFADEKDFITDKWISEKAGTSGQRPGTALHFWADRHEIDDSIDFDTAIEKHMAIRTYALIQEMGLEERFLKLLNIKR
;
A
#
# COMPACT_ATOMS: atom_id res chain seq x y z
N MET A 1 40.56 -10.50 49.59
CA MET A 1 41.40 -11.62 49.13
C MET A 1 42.75 -11.07 48.71
N ARG A 2 43.86 -11.61 49.22
CA ARG A 2 45.19 -11.34 48.65
C ARG A 2 45.29 -12.16 47.37
N GLU A 3 45.51 -11.52 46.22
CA GLU A 3 45.83 -12.21 44.97
C GLU A 3 47.10 -13.05 45.20
N VAL A 4 46.98 -14.37 45.14
CA VAL A 4 48.14 -15.26 45.09
C VAL A 4 48.63 -15.26 43.65
N LYS A 5 49.56 -14.37 43.31
CA LYS A 5 50.24 -14.39 42.01
C LYS A 5 51.34 -15.45 42.03
N GLY A 6 50.98 -16.70 41.73
CA GLY A 6 51.97 -17.71 41.35
C GLY A 6 52.45 -17.40 39.92
N ASP A 7 53.75 -17.29 39.71
CA ASP A 7 54.32 -17.18 38.35
C ASP A 7 54.38 -18.58 37.74
N PHE A 8 53.45 -18.86 36.81
CA PHE A 8 53.33 -20.15 36.11
C PHE A 8 53.95 -20.11 34.70
N SER A 9 54.83 -19.14 34.41
CA SER A 9 55.41 -18.95 33.07
C SER A 9 56.22 -20.14 32.53
N TYR A 10 56.60 -21.11 33.38
CA TYR A 10 57.41 -22.27 33.01
C TYR A 10 56.66 -23.62 32.96
N ALA A 11 55.35 -23.66 33.23
CA ALA A 11 54.58 -24.90 33.18
C ALA A 11 54.18 -25.28 31.74
N PRO A 12 54.19 -26.57 31.34
CA PRO A 12 53.59 -27.03 30.09
C PRO A 12 52.12 -26.60 30.01
N GLU A 13 51.62 -26.27 28.82
CA GLU A 13 50.29 -25.66 28.65
C GLU A 13 49.15 -26.56 29.18
N GLU A 14 49.28 -27.88 29.02
CA GLU A 14 48.35 -28.89 29.55
C GLU A 14 48.22 -28.83 31.08
N VAL A 15 49.30 -28.47 31.78
CA VAL A 15 49.32 -28.33 33.24
C VAL A 15 48.67 -27.01 33.68
N LYS A 16 48.66 -25.99 32.82
CA LYS A 16 48.00 -24.71 33.13
C LYS A 16 46.48 -24.84 33.07
N ASP A 17 45.94 -25.59 32.11
CA ASP A 17 44.50 -25.80 31.96
C ASP A 17 43.93 -26.60 33.14
N GLU A 18 44.56 -27.72 33.51
CA GLU A 18 44.15 -28.50 34.69
C GLU A 18 44.24 -27.67 35.99
N TRP A 19 45.24 -26.79 36.09
CA TRP A 19 45.40 -25.92 37.25
C TRP A 19 44.32 -24.82 37.30
N MET A 20 43.93 -24.25 36.16
CA MET A 20 42.85 -23.26 36.08
C MET A 20 41.48 -23.87 36.40
N ASP A 21 41.23 -25.09 35.97
CA ASP A 21 40.01 -25.83 36.33
C ASP A 21 39.98 -26.13 37.83
N LEU A 22 41.08 -26.61 38.40
CA LEU A 22 41.19 -26.85 39.84
C LEU A 22 41.00 -25.57 40.66
N MET A 23 41.59 -24.44 40.23
CA MET A 23 41.42 -23.16 40.90
C MET A 23 39.99 -22.62 40.78
N THR A 24 39.32 -22.90 39.66
CA THR A 24 37.89 -22.60 39.47
C THR A 24 37.03 -23.43 40.42
N ASP A 25 37.32 -24.72 40.54
CA ASP A 25 36.61 -25.63 41.45
C ASP A 25 36.85 -25.27 42.93
N ILE A 26 38.08 -24.95 43.32
CA ILE A 26 38.42 -24.46 44.65
C ILE A 26 37.74 -23.13 44.94
N SER A 27 37.72 -22.20 43.98
CA SER A 27 37.01 -20.93 44.12
C SER A 27 35.50 -21.15 44.30
N ASN A 28 34.89 -22.01 43.47
CA ASN A 28 33.48 -22.37 43.58
C ASN A 28 33.16 -23.07 44.91
N ALA A 29 34.03 -23.96 45.38
CA ALA A 29 33.89 -24.64 46.66
C ALA A 29 34.05 -23.68 47.85
N SER A 30 35.04 -22.79 47.80
CA SER A 30 35.25 -21.74 48.81
C SER A 30 34.05 -20.81 48.88
N LEU A 31 33.52 -20.36 47.73
CA LEU A 31 32.31 -19.56 47.66
C LEU A 31 31.09 -20.29 48.22
N LYS A 32 30.95 -21.61 47.99
CA LYS A 32 29.88 -22.42 48.59
C LYS A 32 30.02 -22.49 50.11
N VAL A 33 31.22 -22.72 50.64
CA VAL A 33 31.49 -22.80 52.09
C VAL A 33 31.26 -21.44 52.75
N GLU A 34 31.73 -20.36 52.13
CA GLU A 34 31.56 -19.00 52.64
C GLU A 34 30.09 -18.59 52.61
N ARG A 35 29.36 -18.85 51.51
CA ARG A 35 27.89 -18.64 51.44
C ARG A 35 27.15 -19.32 52.58
N LYS A 36 27.52 -20.57 52.90
CA LYS A 36 26.91 -21.34 54.00
C LYS A 36 27.22 -20.74 55.37
N LYS A 37 28.43 -20.19 55.56
CA LYS A 37 28.79 -19.43 56.77
C LYS A 37 28.00 -18.14 56.93
N TRP A 38 27.50 -17.53 55.86
CA TRP A 38 26.72 -16.29 55.94
C TRP A 38 25.20 -16.50 55.81
N GLU A 39 24.72 -17.75 55.67
CA GLU A 39 23.29 -18.05 55.55
C GLU A 39 22.47 -17.55 56.76
N HIS A 40 23.07 -17.51 57.96
CA HIS A 40 22.43 -17.02 59.19
C HIS A 40 22.52 -15.49 59.39
N PHE A 41 23.24 -14.77 58.53
CA PHE A 41 23.27 -13.30 58.49
C PHE A 41 22.35 -12.72 57.41
N ARG A 42 21.53 -13.56 56.76
CA ARG A 42 20.55 -13.08 55.80
C ARG A 42 19.42 -12.38 56.57
N PRO A 43 19.16 -11.10 56.31
CA PRO A 43 18.04 -10.42 56.95
C PRO A 43 16.73 -11.10 56.54
N ASP A 44 15.87 -11.35 57.52
CA ASP A 44 14.51 -11.82 57.28
C ASP A 44 13.65 -10.64 56.84
N PHE A 45 13.21 -10.65 55.59
CA PHE A 45 12.34 -9.61 55.07
C PHE A 45 10.87 -10.00 55.26
N LEU A 46 10.37 -9.80 56.47
CA LEU A 46 9.05 -10.28 56.94
C LEU A 46 7.86 -9.73 56.12
N ASP A 47 8.00 -8.54 55.55
CA ASP A 47 6.92 -7.85 54.82
C ASP A 47 7.22 -7.65 53.33
N THR A 48 8.14 -8.43 52.75
CA THR A 48 8.41 -8.32 51.31
C THR A 48 7.25 -8.84 50.49
N GLN A 49 6.53 -7.93 49.85
CA GLN A 49 5.59 -8.29 48.80
C GLN A 49 6.37 -8.60 47.52
N SER A 50 6.56 -9.88 47.22
CA SER A 50 7.05 -10.29 45.91
C SER A 50 5.88 -10.37 44.93
N ARG A 51 5.95 -9.64 43.82
CA ARG A 51 5.04 -9.88 42.70
C ARG A 51 5.42 -11.22 42.09
N ASN A 52 4.51 -12.19 42.09
CA ASN A 52 4.71 -13.45 41.36
C ASN A 52 4.63 -13.15 39.85
N TYR A 53 5.78 -12.76 39.29
CA TYR A 53 5.94 -12.40 37.89
C TYR A 53 6.57 -13.58 37.16
N ASP A 54 5.73 -14.40 36.53
CA ASP A 54 6.19 -15.47 35.65
C ASP A 54 6.60 -14.87 34.29
N ALA A 55 7.88 -14.50 34.20
CA ALA A 55 8.44 -13.96 32.97
C ALA A 55 8.30 -14.94 31.78
N GLN A 56 8.32 -16.26 32.02
CA GLN A 56 8.18 -17.25 30.95
C GLN A 56 6.75 -17.28 30.41
N GLN A 57 5.75 -17.22 31.30
CA GLN A 57 4.35 -17.11 30.90
C GLN A 57 4.08 -15.82 30.13
N VAL A 58 4.66 -14.69 30.56
CA VAL A 58 4.53 -13.41 29.84
C VAL A 58 5.14 -13.52 28.45
N LEU A 59 6.37 -14.02 28.32
CA LEU A 59 7.03 -14.21 27.02
C LEU A 59 6.23 -15.12 26.09
N LYS A 60 5.71 -16.24 26.59
CA LYS A 60 4.84 -17.14 25.82
C LYS A 60 3.61 -16.40 25.29
N SER A 61 2.93 -15.62 26.13
CA SER A 61 1.75 -14.84 25.72
C SER A 61 2.09 -13.76 24.68
N MET A 62 3.29 -13.16 24.74
CA MET A 62 3.76 -12.21 23.75
C MET A 62 4.04 -12.88 22.39
N SER A 63 4.65 -14.07 22.39
CA SER A 63 4.89 -14.85 21.17
C SER A 63 3.58 -15.26 20.49
N GLU A 64 2.61 -15.76 21.27
CA GLU A 64 1.28 -16.13 20.75
C GLU A 64 0.57 -14.92 20.15
N ARG A 65 0.57 -13.77 20.85
CA ARG A 65 -0.01 -12.52 20.34
C ARG A 65 0.68 -12.03 19.07
N ARG A 66 2.01 -12.15 18.97
CA ARG A 66 2.75 -11.78 17.75
C ARG A 66 2.31 -12.65 16.56
N ILE A 67 2.17 -13.95 16.75
CA ILE A 67 1.74 -14.87 15.68
C ILE A 67 0.31 -14.52 15.25
N LEU A 68 -0.60 -14.34 16.19
CA LEU A 68 -1.98 -13.96 15.91
C LEU A 68 -2.06 -12.62 15.17
N TYR A 69 -1.27 -11.63 15.59
CA TYR A 69 -1.19 -10.33 14.93
C TYR A 69 -0.69 -10.45 13.48
N GLN A 70 0.34 -11.26 13.23
CA GLN A 70 0.84 -11.48 11.86
C GLN A 70 -0.18 -12.21 10.98
N GLN A 71 -0.94 -13.15 11.57
CA GLN A 71 -2.00 -13.88 10.87
C GLN A 71 -3.27 -13.06 10.65
N SER A 72 -3.51 -12.02 11.46
CA SER A 72 -4.68 -11.13 11.33
C SER A 72 -4.49 -10.01 10.33
N LYS A 73 -3.27 -9.83 9.78
CA LYS A 73 -2.99 -8.85 8.74
C LYS A 73 -3.89 -9.08 7.54
N ILE A 74 -4.43 -7.99 7.01
CA ILE A 74 -5.38 -8.04 5.89
C ILE A 74 -4.67 -7.85 4.54
N GLU A 75 -3.41 -7.41 4.59
CA GLU A 75 -2.52 -7.17 3.47
C GLU A 75 -1.75 -8.42 3.03
N GLN A 76 -1.43 -8.47 1.74
CA GLN A 76 -0.64 -9.54 1.11
C GLN A 76 0.21 -8.97 -0.03
N MET A 77 1.25 -9.70 -0.47
CA MET A 77 2.11 -9.26 -1.57
C MET A 77 1.43 -9.37 -2.94
N GLU A 78 0.55 -10.35 -3.13
CA GLU A 78 -0.05 -10.64 -4.44
C GLU A 78 -1.56 -10.80 -4.34
N GLY A 79 -2.30 -10.25 -5.31
CA GLY A 79 -3.75 -10.37 -5.42
C GLY A 79 -4.15 -10.96 -6.76
N HIS A 80 -5.19 -11.79 -6.79
CA HIS A 80 -5.66 -12.44 -8.01
C HIS A 80 -7.13 -12.14 -8.21
N ILE A 81 -7.48 -11.51 -9.34
CA ILE A 81 -8.85 -11.13 -9.68
C ILE A 81 -9.21 -11.66 -11.06
N LYS A 82 -10.40 -12.24 -11.19
CA LYS A 82 -10.91 -12.74 -12.46
C LYS A 82 -12.22 -12.07 -12.85
N ILE A 83 -12.24 -11.47 -14.04
CA ILE A 83 -13.41 -10.82 -14.63
C ILE A 83 -13.82 -11.58 -15.88
N LYS A 84 -14.96 -12.28 -15.80
CA LYS A 84 -15.50 -13.07 -16.91
C LYS A 84 -16.29 -12.17 -17.86
N THR A 85 -15.65 -11.69 -18.91
CA THR A 85 -16.23 -10.77 -19.90
C THR A 85 -15.63 -11.06 -21.28
N ASP A 86 -16.39 -10.77 -22.34
CA ASP A 86 -15.86 -10.71 -23.71
C ASP A 86 -15.67 -9.24 -24.15
N MET A 87 -16.10 -8.31 -23.30
CA MET A 87 -16.00 -6.87 -23.51
C MET A 87 -14.78 -6.31 -22.77
N PRO A 88 -14.12 -5.26 -23.31
CA PRO A 88 -13.10 -4.53 -22.60
C PRO A 88 -13.60 -3.93 -21.29
N ILE A 89 -12.66 -3.74 -20.37
CA ILE A 89 -12.89 -3.15 -19.06
C ILE A 89 -11.98 -1.93 -18.87
N THR A 90 -12.39 -1.04 -17.99
CA THR A 90 -11.58 0.11 -17.58
C THR A 90 -11.33 0.06 -16.09
N VAL A 91 -10.07 0.27 -15.70
CA VAL A 91 -9.66 0.39 -14.30
C VAL A 91 -9.19 1.82 -14.07
N ILE A 92 -9.82 2.48 -13.11
CA ILE A 92 -9.50 3.84 -12.69
C ILE A 92 -8.79 3.74 -11.34
N PRO A 93 -7.45 3.75 -11.31
CA PRO A 93 -6.74 3.85 -10.04
C PRO A 93 -6.97 5.22 -9.39
N ILE A 94 -7.29 5.20 -8.10
CA ILE A 94 -7.60 6.35 -7.28
C ILE A 94 -6.70 6.32 -6.04
N GLY A 95 -6.01 7.41 -5.77
CA GLY A 95 -5.19 7.61 -4.57
C GLY A 95 -5.17 9.08 -4.19
N ASP A 96 -4.54 9.40 -3.07
CA ASP A 96 -4.41 10.78 -2.57
C ASP A 96 -5.75 11.52 -2.59
N ILE A 97 -6.79 10.85 -2.07
CA ILE A 97 -8.12 11.42 -1.92
C ILE A 97 -8.06 12.51 -0.86
N HIS A 98 -7.44 12.24 0.29
CA HIS A 98 -7.39 13.14 1.46
C HIS A 98 -8.78 13.60 1.91
N LEU A 99 -9.72 12.65 2.00
CA LEU A 99 -11.06 12.97 2.51
C LEU A 99 -10.94 13.59 3.91
N GLY A 100 -11.62 14.73 4.10
CA GLY A 100 -11.64 15.47 5.36
C GLY A 100 -10.76 16.71 5.38
N SER A 101 -9.84 16.86 4.41
CA SER A 101 -9.10 18.10 4.23
C SER A 101 -10.03 19.23 3.73
N VAL A 102 -9.82 20.46 4.20
CA VAL A 102 -10.52 21.65 3.68
C VAL A 102 -10.18 21.97 2.23
N TYR A 103 -9.07 21.43 1.70
CA TYR A 103 -8.64 21.56 0.30
C TYR A 103 -9.09 20.41 -0.60
N HIS A 104 -9.92 19.49 -0.10
CA HIS A 104 -10.40 18.34 -0.88
C HIS A 104 -11.57 18.76 -1.78
N ASN A 105 -11.52 18.36 -3.06
CA ASN A 105 -12.59 18.60 -4.02
C ASN A 105 -13.66 17.48 -3.94
N HIS A 106 -14.61 17.68 -3.01
CA HIS A 106 -15.67 16.70 -2.72
C HIS A 106 -16.58 16.44 -3.92
N GLU A 107 -16.90 17.47 -4.69
CA GLU A 107 -17.80 17.37 -5.85
C GLU A 107 -17.18 16.51 -6.96
N LEU A 108 -15.90 16.74 -7.26
CA LEU A 108 -15.17 15.94 -8.25
C LEU A 108 -15.06 14.48 -7.80
N PHE A 109 -14.75 14.23 -6.52
CA PHE A 109 -14.71 12.88 -5.98
C PHE A 109 -16.06 12.19 -6.09
N GLN A 110 -17.14 12.85 -5.66
CA GLN A 110 -18.48 12.30 -5.75
C GLN A 110 -18.91 12.03 -7.19
N LYS A 111 -18.63 12.94 -8.12
CA LYS A 111 -18.84 12.73 -9.57
C LYS A 111 -18.14 11.46 -10.04
N HIS A 112 -16.84 11.33 -9.78
CA HIS A 112 -16.05 10.17 -10.23
C HIS A 112 -16.59 8.85 -9.65
N ILE A 113 -16.87 8.80 -8.34
CA ILE A 113 -17.42 7.59 -7.72
C ILE A 113 -18.78 7.23 -8.32
N THR A 114 -19.65 8.22 -8.53
CA THR A 114 -20.98 8.01 -9.10
C THR A 114 -20.88 7.45 -10.52
N THR A 115 -20.05 8.07 -11.36
CA THR A 115 -19.80 7.59 -12.73
C THR A 115 -19.21 6.18 -12.75
N ILE A 116 -18.27 5.84 -11.86
CA ILE A 116 -17.72 4.47 -11.76
C ILE A 116 -18.81 3.45 -11.41
N MET A 117 -19.72 3.78 -10.49
CA MET A 117 -20.82 2.89 -10.13
C MET A 117 -21.79 2.66 -11.30
N GLU A 118 -22.16 3.75 -11.96
CA GLU A 118 -23.19 3.77 -13.01
C GLU A 118 -22.70 3.23 -14.35
N THR A 119 -21.37 3.18 -14.58
CA THR A 119 -20.78 2.77 -15.86
C THR A 119 -20.38 1.29 -15.86
N PRO A 120 -21.03 0.41 -16.66
CA PRO A 120 -20.70 -1.01 -16.71
C PRO A 120 -19.27 -1.27 -17.20
N GLY A 121 -18.56 -2.16 -16.52
CA GLY A 121 -17.20 -2.55 -16.89
C GLY A 121 -16.13 -1.55 -16.48
N VAL A 122 -16.48 -0.53 -15.68
CA VAL A 122 -15.53 0.34 -14.99
C VAL A 122 -15.32 -0.17 -13.57
N TYR A 123 -14.08 -0.15 -13.12
CA TYR A 123 -13.64 -0.60 -11.81
C TYR A 123 -12.62 0.37 -11.20
N VAL A 124 -12.37 0.25 -9.89
CA VAL A 124 -11.44 1.09 -9.13
C VAL A 124 -10.34 0.27 -8.46
N LEU A 125 -9.15 0.87 -8.37
CA LEU A 125 -8.07 0.45 -7.47
C LEU A 125 -7.79 1.58 -6.47
N PHE A 126 -7.74 1.28 -5.18
CA PHE A 126 -7.38 2.26 -4.15
C PHE A 126 -5.87 2.22 -3.89
N LEU A 127 -5.19 3.37 -3.92
CA LEU A 127 -3.73 3.45 -3.82
C LEU A 127 -3.23 4.13 -2.54
N GLY A 128 -4.05 4.24 -1.49
CA GLY A 128 -3.68 4.88 -0.23
C GLY A 128 -3.99 6.37 -0.18
N ASN A 129 -3.86 6.97 1.01
CA ASN A 129 -4.27 8.35 1.31
C ASN A 129 -5.76 8.64 0.99
N GLU A 130 -6.65 7.65 1.15
CA GLU A 130 -8.10 7.83 1.07
C GLU A 130 -8.66 8.86 2.07
N VAL A 131 -8.07 8.96 3.27
CA VAL A 131 -8.42 9.96 4.30
C VAL A 131 -7.24 10.90 4.55
N ASP A 132 -7.49 12.15 4.97
CA ASP A 132 -6.41 13.07 5.32
C ASP A 132 -5.83 12.78 6.70
N ASN A 133 -6.63 12.32 7.67
CA ASN A 133 -6.18 11.85 8.98
C ASN A 133 -5.01 12.68 9.58
N ALA A 134 -5.14 14.01 9.63
CA ALA A 134 -4.05 14.83 10.17
C ALA A 134 -3.83 14.52 11.65
N ILE A 135 -2.63 14.02 11.98
CA ILE A 135 -2.25 13.70 13.36
C ILE A 135 -1.34 14.82 13.88
N PRO A 136 -1.75 15.56 14.93
CA PRO A 136 -0.98 16.69 15.45
C PRO A 136 0.45 16.33 15.86
N ALA A 137 0.68 15.11 16.35
CA ALA A 137 2.02 14.63 16.73
C ALA A 137 2.99 14.54 15.53
N LYS A 138 2.49 14.43 14.30
CA LYS A 138 3.31 14.44 13.08
C LYS A 138 3.29 15.81 12.38
N PHE A 139 2.10 16.41 12.25
CA PHE A 139 1.88 17.66 11.53
C PHE A 139 0.87 18.55 12.26
N PRO A 140 1.30 19.31 13.29
CA PRO A 140 0.39 20.15 14.09
C PRO A 140 -0.43 21.13 13.24
N ALA A 141 0.18 21.72 12.21
CA ALA A 141 -0.48 22.66 11.31
C ALA A 141 -1.63 22.02 10.51
N ASN A 142 -1.55 20.73 10.21
CA ASN A 142 -2.57 20.04 9.40
C ASN A 142 -3.87 19.80 10.19
N LEU A 143 -3.87 19.91 11.53
CA LEU A 143 -5.09 19.79 12.32
C LEU A 143 -6.11 20.87 11.95
N LEU A 144 -5.63 22.08 11.67
CA LEU A 144 -6.49 23.21 11.27
C LEU A 144 -6.97 23.09 9.81
N ALA A 145 -6.36 22.19 9.04
CA ALA A 145 -6.68 21.97 7.63
C ALA A 145 -7.65 20.80 7.42
N ASN A 146 -8.27 20.27 8.49
CA ASN A 146 -9.32 19.26 8.40
C ASN A 146 -10.68 19.81 8.82
N SER A 147 -11.69 19.57 7.99
CA SER A 147 -13.08 19.99 8.21
C SER A 147 -13.84 19.07 9.16
N ILE A 148 -13.40 17.81 9.30
CA ILE A 148 -14.03 16.79 10.16
C ILE A 148 -12.97 15.94 10.90
N PRO A 149 -13.31 15.37 12.08
CA PRO A 149 -12.39 14.52 12.83
C PRO A 149 -11.99 13.24 12.08
N PRO A 150 -10.78 12.69 12.30
CA PRO A 150 -10.32 11.47 11.63
C PRO A 150 -11.29 10.29 11.67
N GLN A 151 -11.96 10.06 12.81
CA GLN A 151 -12.92 8.97 12.95
C GLN A 151 -14.08 9.08 11.94
N GLU A 152 -14.56 10.29 11.67
CA GLU A 152 -15.62 10.53 10.69
C GLU A 152 -15.10 10.33 9.27
N GLN A 153 -13.87 10.77 8.97
CA GLN A 153 -13.23 10.53 7.68
C GLN A 153 -13.17 9.03 7.36
N PHE A 154 -12.70 8.20 8.31
CA PHE A 154 -12.65 6.74 8.14
C PHE A 154 -14.04 6.13 7.91
N LYS A 155 -15.06 6.56 8.66
CA LYS A 155 -16.44 6.06 8.50
C LYS A 155 -17.03 6.39 7.13
N ILE A 156 -16.87 7.64 6.68
CA ILE A 156 -17.39 8.10 5.39
C ILE A 156 -16.65 7.39 4.25
N MET A 157 -15.33 7.28 4.33
CA MET A 157 -14.56 6.59 3.30
C MET A 157 -14.88 5.10 3.23
N GLN A 158 -15.00 4.44 4.39
CA GLN A 158 -15.45 3.04 4.45
C GLN A 158 -16.84 2.87 3.84
N TYR A 159 -17.76 3.83 4.01
CA TYR A 159 -19.06 3.79 3.35
C TYR A 159 -18.93 3.75 1.83
N TYR A 160 -18.13 4.64 1.22
CA TYR A 160 -17.90 4.63 -0.24
C TYR A 160 -17.24 3.34 -0.72
N ILE A 161 -16.23 2.83 0.01
CA ILE A 161 -15.57 1.57 -0.32
C ILE A 161 -16.56 0.40 -0.29
N LYS A 162 -17.37 0.29 0.77
CA LYS A 162 -18.39 -0.76 0.90
C LYS A 162 -19.46 -0.68 -0.18
N MET A 163 -19.86 0.53 -0.55
CA MET A 163 -20.82 0.76 -1.62
C MET A 163 -20.28 0.22 -2.96
N LEU A 164 -19.03 0.51 -3.30
CA LEU A 164 -18.38 0.00 -4.51
C LEU A 164 -18.14 -1.53 -4.45
N ASP A 165 -17.71 -2.06 -3.30
CA ASP A 165 -17.46 -3.50 -3.11
C ASP A 165 -18.74 -4.34 -3.19
N LYS A 166 -19.87 -3.79 -2.73
CA LYS A 166 -21.19 -4.44 -2.85
C LYS A 166 -21.47 -4.84 -4.31
N ASP A 167 -21.13 -3.97 -5.25
CA ASP A 167 -21.33 -4.16 -6.69
C ASP A 167 -20.09 -4.71 -7.41
N ASN A 168 -19.08 -5.20 -6.66
CA ASN A 168 -17.81 -5.74 -7.17
C ASN A 168 -17.04 -4.74 -8.04
N ARG A 169 -17.08 -3.45 -7.70
CA ARG A 169 -16.38 -2.39 -8.43
C ARG A 169 -14.93 -2.18 -7.98
N VAL A 170 -14.55 -2.70 -6.82
CA VAL A 170 -13.18 -2.58 -6.28
C VAL A 170 -12.36 -3.80 -6.68
N LEU A 171 -11.24 -3.60 -7.36
CA LEU A 171 -10.33 -4.69 -7.75
C LEU A 171 -9.22 -4.93 -6.71
N GLY A 172 -8.95 -3.93 -5.88
CA GLY A 172 -7.88 -4.00 -4.89
C GLY A 172 -7.65 -2.67 -4.19
N ALA A 173 -6.90 -2.72 -3.11
CA ALA A 173 -6.40 -1.55 -2.39
C ALA A 173 -4.93 -1.73 -2.00
N VAL A 174 -4.19 -0.64 -1.78
CA VAL A 174 -2.79 -0.65 -1.37
C VAL A 174 -2.65 0.02 -0.01
N VAL A 175 -1.94 -0.64 0.92
CA VAL A 175 -1.61 -0.02 2.21
C VAL A 175 -0.55 1.07 2.05
N SER A 176 -0.64 2.07 2.91
CA SER A 176 0.23 3.23 2.95
C SER A 176 0.75 3.45 4.37
N ASP A 177 2.05 3.67 4.51
CA ASP A 177 2.66 4.11 5.77
C ASP A 177 2.40 5.60 6.08
N CYS A 178 1.66 6.28 5.21
CA CYS A 178 1.35 7.70 5.28
C CYS A 178 0.03 7.97 6.03
N HIS A 179 -0.95 8.66 5.44
CA HIS A 179 -2.07 9.24 6.17
C HIS A 179 -2.84 8.21 7.01
N GLN A 180 -3.09 7.00 6.50
CA GLN A 180 -3.68 5.88 7.27
C GLN A 180 -2.72 5.30 8.31
N GLY A 181 -1.45 5.14 7.93
CA GLY A 181 -0.41 4.53 8.77
C GLY A 181 0.06 5.41 9.94
N TRP A 182 -0.19 6.72 9.88
CA TRP A 182 0.19 7.62 10.98
C TRP A 182 -0.47 7.24 12.30
N SER A 183 -1.73 6.79 12.28
CA SER A 183 -2.48 6.37 13.47
C SER A 183 -1.80 5.19 14.16
N TRP A 184 -1.25 4.26 13.39
CA TRP A 184 -0.50 3.12 13.92
C TRP A 184 0.74 3.60 14.66
N SER A 185 1.52 4.50 14.04
CA SER A 185 2.78 4.99 14.61
C SER A 185 2.64 5.81 15.90
N VAL A 186 1.45 6.37 16.16
CA VAL A 186 1.22 7.24 17.34
C VAL A 186 0.36 6.55 18.40
N ALA A 187 -0.63 5.75 17.99
CA ALA A 187 -1.65 5.20 18.89
C ALA A 187 -1.85 3.68 18.75
N GLY A 188 -1.12 2.99 17.86
CA GLY A 188 -1.33 1.57 17.59
C GLY A 188 -2.69 1.26 16.97
N ILE A 189 -3.32 2.24 16.32
CA ILE A 189 -4.60 2.08 15.63
C ILE A 189 -4.33 1.88 14.14
N ASP A 190 -4.69 0.72 13.61
CA ASP A 190 -4.51 0.42 12.19
C ASP A 190 -5.61 1.09 11.33
N GLY A 191 -5.23 2.18 10.65
CA GLY A 191 -6.14 2.88 9.75
C GLY A 191 -6.58 2.05 8.54
N HIS A 192 -5.77 1.10 8.09
CA HIS A 192 -6.12 0.21 6.97
C HIS A 192 -7.18 -0.80 7.41
N GLU A 193 -7.08 -1.32 8.63
CA GLU A 193 -8.13 -2.17 9.22
C GLU A 193 -9.45 -1.40 9.35
N LEU A 194 -9.40 -0.12 9.74
CA LEU A 194 -10.61 0.72 9.80
C LEU A 194 -11.25 0.94 8.42
N LEU A 195 -10.48 0.98 7.33
CA LEU A 195 -11.03 1.15 5.98
C LEU A 195 -11.48 -0.18 5.37
N TYR A 196 -10.66 -1.22 5.46
CA TYR A 196 -10.77 -2.44 4.68
C TYR A 196 -11.06 -3.69 5.51
N GLY A 197 -10.91 -3.65 6.84
CA GLY A 197 -11.08 -4.79 7.75
C GLY A 197 -12.54 -5.22 8.00
N TYR A 198 -13.50 -4.76 7.18
CA TYR A 198 -14.89 -5.12 7.37
C TYR A 198 -15.22 -6.52 6.85
N LYS A 199 -16.13 -7.20 7.54
CA LYS A 199 -16.61 -8.53 7.15
C LYS A 199 -17.29 -8.50 5.78
N GLY A 200 -16.91 -9.44 4.91
CA GLY A 200 -17.50 -9.59 3.58
C GLY A 200 -16.78 -8.83 2.46
N ARG A 201 -15.67 -8.14 2.74
CA ARG A 201 -14.76 -7.57 1.73
C ARG A 201 -14.42 -8.62 0.66
N LYS A 202 -14.57 -8.29 -0.62
CA LYS A 202 -14.34 -9.23 -1.74
C LYS A 202 -13.03 -9.02 -2.51
N PHE A 203 -12.34 -7.91 -2.27
CA PHE A 203 -11.10 -7.56 -2.97
C PHE A 203 -9.85 -7.74 -2.09
N PRO A 204 -8.66 -7.94 -2.68
CA PRO A 204 -7.39 -8.01 -1.97
C PRO A 204 -6.93 -6.63 -1.48
N VAL A 205 -6.33 -6.58 -0.29
CA VAL A 205 -5.51 -5.44 0.14
C VAL A 205 -4.06 -5.85 -0.03
N LEU A 206 -3.28 -5.01 -0.68
CA LEU A 206 -1.92 -5.29 -1.06
C LEU A 206 -0.95 -4.45 -0.25
N GLU A 207 0.23 -5.01 0.00
CA GLU A 207 1.37 -4.24 0.51
C GLU A 207 1.77 -3.15 -0.49
N ASN A 208 2.47 -2.11 -0.02
CA ASN A 208 3.00 -1.07 -0.91
C ASN A 208 4.10 -1.67 -1.82
N GLY A 209 3.83 -1.76 -3.12
CA GLY A 209 4.64 -2.53 -4.06
C GLY A 209 4.14 -3.94 -4.31
N GLY A 210 2.90 -4.24 -3.93
CA GLY A 210 2.27 -5.52 -4.24
C GLY A 210 1.89 -5.65 -5.72
N LEU A 211 1.68 -6.90 -6.14
CA LEU A 211 1.36 -7.28 -7.51
C LEU A 211 -0.11 -7.70 -7.61
N LEU A 212 -0.82 -7.17 -8.59
CA LEU A 212 -2.18 -7.60 -8.93
C LEU A 212 -2.17 -8.38 -10.24
N HIS A 213 -2.61 -9.62 -10.19
CA HIS A 213 -2.88 -10.49 -11.34
C HIS A 213 -4.35 -10.35 -11.74
N LEU A 214 -4.58 -9.72 -12.88
CA LEU A 214 -5.90 -9.42 -13.40
C LEU A 214 -6.20 -10.30 -14.63
N PHE A 215 -7.07 -11.28 -14.45
CA PHE A 215 -7.53 -12.19 -15.49
C PHE A 215 -8.80 -11.67 -16.16
N VAL A 216 -8.72 -11.27 -17.43
CA VAL A 216 -9.85 -10.72 -18.20
C VAL A 216 -10.15 -11.63 -19.39
N GLY A 217 -11.41 -12.05 -19.53
CA GLY A 217 -11.82 -12.92 -20.64
C GLY A 217 -12.73 -14.07 -20.22
N LYS A 218 -13.11 -14.92 -21.18
CA LYS A 218 -13.88 -16.16 -20.94
C LYS A 218 -13.28 -17.36 -21.66
N GLY A 219 -13.56 -18.55 -21.12
CA GLY A 219 -13.16 -19.82 -21.72
C GLY A 219 -11.65 -19.93 -21.88
N ARG A 220 -11.19 -20.14 -23.12
CA ARG A 220 -9.77 -20.24 -23.49
C ARG A 220 -9.12 -18.89 -23.81
N ASN A 221 -9.90 -17.81 -23.91
CA ASN A 221 -9.43 -16.48 -24.30
C ASN A 221 -9.26 -15.59 -23.05
N VAL A 222 -8.62 -16.10 -22.01
CA VAL A 222 -8.34 -15.31 -20.80
C VAL A 222 -6.96 -14.68 -20.93
N GLN A 223 -6.90 -13.35 -20.86
CA GLN A 223 -5.66 -12.58 -20.77
C GLN A 223 -5.26 -12.44 -19.30
N ASP A 224 -3.95 -12.42 -19.03
CA ASP A 224 -3.38 -12.28 -17.68
C ASP A 224 -2.54 -11.01 -17.60
N TYR A 225 -3.06 -9.98 -16.95
CA TYR A 225 -2.39 -8.70 -16.80
C TYR A 225 -1.74 -8.57 -15.43
N ASN A 226 -0.45 -8.27 -15.41
CA ASN A 226 0.34 -8.11 -14.20
C ASN A 226 0.57 -6.63 -13.88
N ILE A 227 0.02 -6.15 -12.77
CA ILE A 227 -0.02 -4.73 -12.42
C ILE A 227 0.70 -4.49 -11.09
N GLY A 228 1.80 -3.74 -11.13
CA GLY A 228 2.51 -3.32 -9.92
C GLY A 228 1.85 -2.09 -9.31
N LEU A 229 1.53 -2.13 -8.02
CA LEU A 229 0.77 -1.07 -7.35
C LEU A 229 1.56 -0.45 -6.19
N TRP A 230 1.66 0.87 -6.20
CA TRP A 230 2.42 1.65 -5.23
C TRP A 230 1.62 2.83 -4.72
N HIS A 231 1.53 2.97 -3.40
CA HIS A 231 1.27 4.28 -2.83
C HIS A 231 2.52 5.14 -2.97
N LYS A 232 3.63 4.74 -2.33
CA LYS A 232 4.89 5.49 -2.25
C LYS A 232 6.03 4.72 -2.91
N GLN A 233 6.68 5.34 -3.90
CA GLN A 233 7.62 4.67 -4.82
C GLN A 233 9.10 4.72 -4.37
N GLY A 234 9.36 4.74 -3.05
CA GLY A 234 10.72 4.69 -2.51
C GLY A 234 11.59 5.93 -2.83
N PRO A 235 12.92 5.79 -2.94
CA PRO A 235 13.85 6.93 -3.08
C PRO A 235 13.98 7.47 -4.51
N PHE A 236 13.34 6.82 -5.50
CA PHE A 236 13.55 7.10 -6.92
C PHE A 236 12.69 8.25 -7.48
N ASN A 237 12.26 9.16 -6.61
CA ASN A 237 11.37 10.23 -7.03
C ASN A 237 12.12 11.32 -7.79
N SER A 238 11.47 11.83 -8.82
CA SER A 238 12.04 12.82 -9.74
C SER A 238 11.00 13.91 -10.01
N ARG A 239 11.46 15.16 -9.96
CA ARG A 239 10.65 16.34 -10.27
C ARG A 239 10.51 16.60 -11.77
N PHE A 240 11.36 15.99 -12.60
CA PHE A 240 11.40 16.22 -14.04
C PHE A 240 10.60 15.17 -14.82
N ASN A 241 10.77 13.91 -14.44
CA ASN A 241 10.04 12.78 -14.99
C ASN A 241 9.21 12.12 -13.88
N PRO A 242 7.87 12.28 -13.89
CA PRO A 242 6.99 11.70 -12.88
C PRO A 242 7.04 10.16 -12.87
N GLU A 243 7.33 9.52 -14.00
CA GLU A 243 7.32 8.06 -14.12
C GLU A 243 8.62 7.40 -13.64
N HIS A 244 9.67 8.19 -13.41
CA HIS A 244 11.01 7.65 -13.15
C HIS A 244 11.02 6.62 -12.01
N ALA A 245 10.30 6.92 -10.93
CA ALA A 245 10.24 6.03 -9.77
C ALA A 245 9.55 4.69 -10.09
N LEU A 246 8.47 4.73 -10.88
CA LEU A 246 7.76 3.52 -11.30
C LEU A 246 8.66 2.65 -12.18
N ARG A 247 9.41 3.28 -13.10
CA ARG A 247 10.39 2.60 -13.96
C ARG A 247 11.49 1.90 -13.15
N GLN A 248 12.02 2.54 -12.11
CA GLN A 248 13.00 1.90 -11.22
C GLN A 248 12.36 0.77 -10.41
N ASN A 249 11.16 0.99 -9.86
CA ASN A 249 10.47 -0.02 -9.08
C ASN A 249 10.19 -1.30 -9.88
N ARG A 250 9.71 -1.17 -11.12
CA ARG A 250 9.51 -2.32 -12.02
C ARG A 250 10.79 -3.14 -12.22
N ARG A 251 11.92 -2.46 -12.41
CA ARG A 251 13.22 -3.09 -12.67
C ARG A 251 13.76 -3.80 -11.43
N LEU A 252 13.58 -3.21 -10.26
CA LEU A 252 14.18 -3.69 -9.01
C LEU A 252 13.30 -4.71 -8.27
N TYR A 253 11.98 -4.51 -8.25
CA TYR A 253 11.08 -5.28 -7.39
C TYR A 253 10.16 -6.23 -8.16
N HIS A 254 9.85 -5.93 -9.42
CA HIS A 254 8.95 -6.77 -10.23
C HIS A 254 9.66 -7.49 -11.38
N GLU A 255 10.99 -7.49 -11.40
CA GLU A 255 11.82 -8.18 -12.40
C GLU A 255 11.42 -7.88 -13.86
N SER A 256 10.88 -6.69 -14.13
CA SER A 256 10.34 -6.32 -15.45
C SER A 256 9.16 -7.18 -15.93
N LYS A 257 8.42 -7.85 -15.05
CA LYS A 257 7.29 -8.74 -15.38
C LYS A 257 5.91 -8.08 -15.33
N THR A 258 5.81 -6.83 -14.88
CA THR A 258 4.56 -6.05 -14.94
C THR A 258 4.29 -5.45 -16.33
N ASP A 259 3.02 -5.45 -16.71
CA ASP A 259 2.47 -4.79 -17.90
C ASP A 259 2.10 -3.32 -17.61
N ALA A 260 1.83 -3.01 -16.34
CA ALA A 260 1.62 -1.64 -15.87
C ALA A 260 2.19 -1.44 -14.46
N GLU A 261 2.65 -0.23 -14.19
CA GLU A 261 3.00 0.23 -12.84
C GLU A 261 2.19 1.48 -12.51
N ILE A 262 1.55 1.46 -11.35
CA ILE A 262 0.62 2.51 -10.93
C ILE A 262 1.07 3.09 -9.59
N GLY A 263 1.17 4.41 -9.52
CA GLY A 263 1.68 5.15 -8.37
C GLY A 263 0.77 6.27 -7.88
N ALA A 264 0.82 6.55 -6.57
CA ALA A 264 0.24 7.74 -5.93
C ALA A 264 1.30 8.55 -5.16
N HIS A 265 0.90 9.18 -4.05
CA HIS A 265 1.65 9.92 -3.05
C HIS A 265 2.13 11.34 -3.40
N TYR A 266 2.54 11.57 -4.66
CA TYR A 266 3.16 12.84 -5.05
C TYR A 266 2.22 13.84 -5.71
N HIS A 267 0.93 13.49 -5.83
CA HIS A 267 -0.12 14.38 -6.31
C HIS A 267 0.12 14.87 -7.74
N ASN A 268 0.92 14.13 -8.51
CA ASN A 268 1.14 14.35 -9.92
C ASN A 268 0.43 13.26 -10.74
N THR A 269 -0.05 13.66 -11.90
CA THR A 269 -0.83 12.87 -12.84
C THR A 269 0.02 12.59 -14.05
N THR A 270 0.10 11.32 -14.45
CA THR A 270 0.76 10.95 -15.69
C THR A 270 0.17 9.66 -16.22
N ALA A 271 0.07 9.55 -17.53
CA ALA A 271 -0.26 8.33 -18.22
C ALA A 271 0.62 8.26 -19.46
N SER A 272 1.41 7.19 -19.57
CA SER A 272 2.18 6.92 -20.78
C SER A 272 2.43 5.44 -20.94
N ALA A 273 2.78 5.08 -22.17
CA ALA A 273 3.27 3.76 -22.52
C ALA A 273 4.62 3.87 -23.21
N SER A 274 5.49 2.90 -22.97
CA SER A 274 6.71 2.74 -23.75
C SER A 274 7.03 1.26 -23.91
N TYR A 275 7.63 0.90 -25.03
CA TYR A 275 8.23 -0.41 -25.19
C TYR A 275 9.44 -0.52 -24.25
N GLU A 276 9.41 -1.46 -23.32
CA GLU A 276 10.55 -1.81 -22.45
C GLU A 276 10.78 -3.33 -22.47
N GLY A 277 12.05 -3.74 -22.30
CA GLY A 277 12.42 -5.15 -22.26
C GLY A 277 13.86 -5.37 -22.72
N THR A 278 14.18 -6.64 -22.95
CA THR A 278 15.42 -7.03 -23.65
C THR A 278 15.20 -6.94 -25.16
N LYS A 279 16.26 -7.05 -25.96
CA LYS A 279 16.14 -7.09 -27.43
C LYS A 279 15.16 -8.16 -27.94
N THR A 280 14.96 -9.23 -27.18
CA THR A 280 14.11 -10.37 -27.54
C THR A 280 12.74 -10.36 -26.88
N GLU A 281 12.51 -9.50 -25.88
CA GLU A 281 11.30 -9.47 -25.05
C GLU A 281 10.79 -8.03 -24.86
N MET A 282 10.88 -7.21 -25.92
CA MET A 282 10.30 -5.87 -25.91
C MET A 282 8.78 -5.97 -25.88
N ARG A 283 8.16 -5.31 -24.91
CA ARG A 283 6.70 -5.24 -24.80
C ARG A 283 6.25 -3.85 -24.35
N PRO A 284 5.02 -3.41 -24.68
CA PRO A 284 4.48 -2.19 -24.14
C PRO A 284 4.32 -2.31 -22.63
N VAL A 285 4.71 -1.26 -21.90
CA VAL A 285 4.53 -1.14 -20.45
C VAL A 285 3.96 0.23 -20.16
N HIS A 286 2.92 0.27 -19.32
CA HIS A 286 2.22 1.49 -18.96
C HIS A 286 2.66 2.03 -17.60
N TRP A 287 2.77 3.35 -17.50
CA TRP A 287 3.23 4.07 -16.32
C TRP A 287 2.17 5.08 -15.92
N ILE A 288 1.52 4.84 -14.78
CA ILE A 288 0.40 5.66 -14.33
C ILE A 288 0.73 6.32 -13.00
N ARG A 289 0.51 7.63 -12.90
CA ARG A 289 0.34 8.31 -11.61
C ARG A 289 -1.01 8.98 -11.54
N VAL A 290 -1.66 8.85 -10.39
CA VAL A 290 -3.11 9.07 -10.28
C VAL A 290 -3.54 10.50 -9.97
N GLY A 291 -2.61 11.44 -9.73
CA GLY A 291 -2.97 12.77 -9.25
C GLY A 291 -3.51 12.77 -7.82
N THR A 292 -4.36 13.74 -7.49
CA THR A 292 -4.96 13.89 -6.15
C THR A 292 -6.31 14.59 -6.21
N TYR A 293 -7.17 14.39 -5.21
CA TYR A 293 -8.38 15.20 -5.03
C TYR A 293 -8.15 16.42 -4.13
N LYS A 294 -6.94 16.61 -3.60
CA LYS A 294 -6.56 17.71 -2.71
C LYS A 294 -5.80 18.78 -3.49
N GLY A 295 -6.21 20.03 -3.39
CA GLY A 295 -5.51 21.12 -4.10
C GLY A 295 -5.88 21.24 -5.58
N VAL A 296 -6.98 20.61 -6.03
CA VAL A 296 -7.47 20.73 -7.41
C VAL A 296 -8.64 21.71 -7.50
N PRO A 297 -8.59 22.71 -8.41
CA PRO A 297 -9.68 23.67 -8.58
C PRO A 297 -11.04 23.03 -8.78
N PHE A 298 -12.07 23.63 -8.21
CA PHE A 298 -13.44 23.41 -8.65
C PHE A 298 -13.60 24.00 -10.05
N ALA A 299 -14.44 23.38 -10.89
CA ALA A 299 -14.53 23.72 -12.31
C ALA A 299 -14.79 25.22 -12.59
N ASP A 300 -15.42 25.92 -11.64
CA ASP A 300 -15.85 27.31 -11.78
C ASP A 300 -15.20 28.30 -10.78
N GLU A 301 -14.30 27.84 -9.89
CA GLU A 301 -13.70 28.71 -8.88
C GLU A 301 -12.36 29.31 -9.32
N LYS A 302 -12.33 30.64 -9.47
CA LYS A 302 -11.11 31.41 -9.76
C LYS A 302 -10.21 31.61 -8.53
N ASP A 303 -10.77 31.48 -7.32
CA ASP A 303 -10.09 31.78 -6.05
C ASP A 303 -9.72 30.49 -5.30
N PHE A 304 -9.07 29.56 -6.00
CA PHE A 304 -8.71 28.28 -5.43
C PHE A 304 -7.55 28.39 -4.43
N ILE A 305 -7.76 27.92 -3.19
CA ILE A 305 -6.72 27.90 -2.16
C ILE A 305 -5.79 26.72 -2.43
N THR A 306 -4.57 27.03 -2.86
CA THR A 306 -3.51 26.04 -3.05
C THR A 306 -3.06 25.46 -1.70
N ASP A 307 -2.99 24.13 -1.61
CA ASP A 307 -2.37 23.48 -0.45
C ASP A 307 -0.86 23.77 -0.47
N LYS A 308 -0.42 24.55 0.51
CA LYS A 308 0.97 24.95 0.69
C LYS A 308 1.91 23.75 0.84
N TRP A 309 1.44 22.64 1.42
CA TRP A 309 2.27 21.45 1.53
C TRP A 309 2.57 20.84 0.18
N ILE A 310 1.57 20.75 -0.72
CA ILE A 310 1.76 20.18 -2.07
C ILE A 310 2.75 21.06 -2.85
N SER A 311 2.57 22.38 -2.81
CA SER A 311 3.44 23.32 -3.53
C SER A 311 4.88 23.29 -3.03
N GLU A 312 5.10 23.19 -1.71
CA GLU A 312 6.45 23.17 -1.13
C GLU A 312 7.15 21.81 -1.27
N LYS A 313 6.43 20.69 -1.06
CA LYS A 313 7.04 19.35 -0.98
C LYS A 313 7.01 18.63 -2.33
N ALA A 314 5.84 18.57 -2.97
CA ALA A 314 5.70 17.93 -4.27
C ALA A 314 6.21 18.83 -5.41
N GLY A 315 6.33 20.13 -5.18
CA GLY A 315 6.72 21.09 -6.21
C GLY A 315 5.62 21.28 -7.27
N THR A 316 4.37 20.97 -6.92
CA THR A 316 3.19 21.09 -7.80
C THR A 316 2.01 21.66 -7.00
N SER A 317 0.97 22.15 -7.65
CA SER A 317 -0.27 22.55 -6.97
C SER A 317 -1.21 21.37 -6.67
N GLY A 318 -0.81 20.13 -7.01
CA GLY A 318 -1.72 19.01 -7.19
C GLY A 318 -2.23 18.97 -8.62
N GLN A 319 -2.19 17.78 -9.23
CA GLN A 319 -2.69 17.54 -10.58
C GLN A 319 -3.98 16.72 -10.50
N ARG A 320 -4.90 17.03 -11.41
CA ARG A 320 -6.26 16.47 -11.44
C ARG A 320 -6.20 14.93 -11.50
N PRO A 321 -7.01 14.22 -10.71
CA PRO A 321 -7.04 12.77 -10.76
C PRO A 321 -7.89 12.32 -11.94
N GLY A 322 -7.80 11.04 -12.30
CA GLY A 322 -8.63 10.50 -13.39
C GLY A 322 -7.93 9.63 -14.41
N THR A 323 -6.65 9.32 -14.22
CA THR A 323 -5.96 8.37 -15.09
C THR A 323 -6.67 7.03 -15.12
N ALA A 324 -6.63 6.35 -16.27
CA ALA A 324 -7.25 5.05 -16.43
C ALA A 324 -6.41 4.12 -17.30
N LEU A 325 -6.65 2.82 -17.13
CA LEU A 325 -6.15 1.75 -17.98
C LEU A 325 -7.33 0.97 -18.56
N HIS A 326 -7.32 0.73 -19.87
CA HIS A 326 -8.30 -0.05 -20.60
C HIS A 326 -7.71 -1.40 -20.96
N PHE A 327 -8.35 -2.48 -20.52
CA PHE A 327 -7.87 -3.84 -20.74
C PHE A 327 -8.81 -4.57 -21.70
N TRP A 328 -8.21 -5.24 -22.68
CA TRP A 328 -8.94 -6.01 -23.68
C TRP A 328 -9.18 -7.45 -23.21
N ALA A 329 -10.35 -8.00 -23.53
CA ALA A 329 -10.71 -9.36 -23.11
C ALA A 329 -10.21 -10.43 -24.10
N ASP A 330 -9.99 -10.04 -25.36
CA ASP A 330 -9.71 -10.91 -26.50
C ASP A 330 -8.23 -10.92 -26.91
N ARG A 331 -7.44 -9.97 -26.42
CA ARG A 331 -6.01 -9.82 -26.71
C ARG A 331 -5.26 -9.13 -25.57
N HIS A 332 -3.98 -9.44 -25.43
CA HIS A 332 -3.12 -8.88 -24.38
C HIS A 332 -2.67 -7.46 -24.74
N GLU A 333 -3.60 -6.52 -24.69
CA GLU A 333 -3.36 -5.10 -24.96
C GLU A 333 -3.88 -4.26 -23.80
N ILE A 334 -3.17 -3.16 -23.52
CA ILE A 334 -3.58 -2.13 -22.58
C ILE A 334 -3.54 -0.79 -23.33
N ASP A 335 -4.52 0.05 -23.05
CA ASP A 335 -4.51 1.45 -23.48
C ASP A 335 -4.67 2.33 -22.25
N ASP A 336 -4.17 3.57 -22.28
CA ASP A 336 -4.23 4.49 -21.15
C ASP A 336 -4.95 5.80 -21.48
N SER A 337 -5.31 6.53 -20.43
CA SER A 337 -5.89 7.87 -20.49
C SER A 337 -5.42 8.67 -19.30
N ILE A 338 -5.12 9.96 -19.52
CA ILE A 338 -4.63 10.86 -18.46
C ILE A 338 -5.76 11.55 -17.69
N ASP A 339 -6.96 11.63 -18.27
CA ASP A 339 -8.11 12.38 -17.77
C ASP A 339 -9.35 11.48 -17.62
N PHE A 340 -10.13 11.72 -16.56
CA PHE A 340 -11.28 10.88 -16.19
C PHE A 340 -12.38 10.93 -17.24
N ASP A 341 -12.77 12.13 -17.66
CA ASP A 341 -13.89 12.31 -18.59
C ASP A 341 -13.53 11.67 -19.94
N THR A 342 -12.29 11.90 -20.41
CA THR A 342 -11.72 11.25 -21.61
C THR A 342 -11.71 9.71 -21.48
N ALA A 343 -11.32 9.17 -20.32
CA ALA A 343 -11.29 7.73 -20.08
C ALA A 343 -12.70 7.12 -20.16
N ILE A 344 -13.71 7.79 -19.59
CA ILE A 344 -15.10 7.32 -19.63
C ILE A 344 -15.64 7.38 -21.07
N GLU A 345 -15.41 8.47 -21.80
CA GLU A 345 -15.80 8.59 -23.21
C GLU A 345 -15.17 7.47 -24.06
N LYS A 346 -13.87 7.24 -23.88
CA LYS A 346 -13.12 6.17 -24.57
C LYS A 346 -13.67 4.79 -24.24
N HIS A 347 -13.94 4.50 -22.97
CA HIS A 347 -14.55 3.24 -22.54
C HIS A 347 -15.93 3.01 -23.19
N MET A 348 -16.77 4.05 -23.20
CA MET A 348 -18.10 3.98 -23.81
C MET A 348 -18.03 3.77 -25.32
N ALA A 349 -17.09 4.44 -26.00
CA ALA A 349 -16.85 4.24 -27.43
C ALA A 349 -16.39 2.81 -27.73
N ILE A 350 -15.40 2.28 -26.98
CA ILE A 350 -14.89 0.92 -27.13
C ILE A 350 -16.02 -0.10 -26.94
N ARG A 351 -16.83 0.04 -25.89
CA ARG A 351 -17.95 -0.88 -25.62
C ARG A 351 -19.03 -0.79 -26.69
N THR A 352 -19.36 0.40 -27.14
CA THR A 352 -20.34 0.60 -28.22
C THR A 352 -19.88 -0.09 -29.50
N TYR A 353 -18.60 0.08 -29.86
CA TYR A 353 -18.03 -0.61 -31.01
C TYR A 353 -18.09 -2.12 -30.86
N ALA A 354 -17.64 -2.69 -29.73
CA ALA A 354 -17.71 -4.13 -29.50
C ALA A 354 -19.15 -4.69 -29.56
N LEU A 355 -20.15 -3.95 -29.08
CA LEU A 355 -21.57 -4.32 -29.24
C LEU A 355 -22.02 -4.31 -30.71
N ILE A 356 -21.59 -3.31 -31.49
CA ILE A 356 -21.87 -3.24 -32.93
C ILE A 356 -21.28 -4.47 -33.65
N GLN A 357 -20.08 -4.91 -33.26
CA GLN A 357 -19.46 -6.12 -33.82
C GLN A 357 -20.26 -7.38 -33.46
N GLU A 358 -20.63 -7.53 -32.18
CA GLU A 358 -21.45 -8.66 -31.71
C GLU A 358 -22.80 -8.74 -32.43
N MET A 359 -23.39 -7.60 -32.74
CA MET A 359 -24.65 -7.50 -33.47
C MET A 359 -24.51 -7.65 -35.01
N GLY A 360 -23.29 -7.77 -35.54
CA GLY A 360 -23.03 -7.85 -36.98
C GLY A 360 -23.41 -6.56 -37.74
N LEU A 361 -23.37 -5.40 -37.08
CA LEU A 361 -23.80 -4.10 -37.62
C LEU A 361 -22.65 -3.24 -38.16
N GLU A 362 -21.45 -3.80 -38.26
CA GLU A 362 -20.21 -3.06 -38.57
C GLU A 362 -20.27 -2.32 -39.90
N GLU A 363 -20.70 -2.98 -40.98
CA GLU A 363 -20.80 -2.33 -42.30
C GLU A 363 -21.80 -1.18 -42.29
N ARG A 364 -22.91 -1.33 -41.55
CA ARG A 364 -23.94 -0.30 -41.44
C ARG A 364 -23.41 0.90 -40.65
N PHE A 365 -22.68 0.64 -39.56
CA PHE A 365 -22.06 1.67 -38.75
C PHE A 365 -21.00 2.45 -39.53
N LEU A 366 -20.10 1.76 -40.25
CA LEU A 366 -19.08 2.40 -41.08
C LEU A 366 -19.68 3.26 -42.20
N LYS A 367 -20.78 2.81 -42.82
CA LYS A 367 -21.53 3.61 -43.82
C LYS A 367 -22.09 4.90 -43.21
N LEU A 368 -22.60 4.86 -41.97
CA LEU A 368 -23.13 6.04 -41.28
C LEU A 368 -22.06 7.07 -40.94
N LEU A 369 -20.84 6.63 -40.63
CA LEU A 369 -19.72 7.54 -40.34
C LEU A 369 -19.12 8.20 -41.59
N ASN A 370 -19.61 7.85 -42.79
CA ASN A 370 -19.03 8.28 -44.08
C ASN A 370 -17.52 8.01 -44.19
N ILE A 371 -17.02 7.05 -43.41
CA ILE A 371 -15.64 6.58 -43.49
C ILE A 371 -15.62 5.58 -44.65
N LYS A 372 -15.19 6.05 -45.84
CA LYS A 372 -14.78 5.13 -46.90
C LYS A 372 -13.58 4.35 -46.36
N ARG A 373 -13.69 3.01 -46.37
CA ARG A 373 -12.59 2.10 -46.04
C ARG A 373 -11.34 2.43 -46.83
#